data_AF-X7E3T5-F1
#
_entry.id   AF-X7E3T5-F1
#
_cell.length_a   1.000
_cell.length_b   1.000
_cell.length_c   1.000
_cell.angle_alpha   90.00
_cell.angle_beta   90.00
_cell.angle_gamma   90.00
#
_symmetry.space_group_name_H-M   'P 1'
#
loop_
_entity.id
_entity.type
_entity.pdbx_description
1 polymer ?
#
loop_
_entity_poly.entity_id
_entity_poly.type
_entity_poly.pdbx_seq_one_letter_code
_entity_poly.pdbx_strand_id
1 'polypeptide(L)'
;MIKPKTTKKDTRKELESLVDQFIKAKGEIQQVNMGESGLVDGKYNTSHIGFNEPKQDRTPLNHVVAALQQRKNQKPASSPTPTKKRPKKKIIYDDFGDPLRWVWEE
;
A
#
# COMPACT_ATOMS: atom_id res chain seq x y z
N MET A 1 16.73 -4.12 -23.88
CA MET A 1 17.86 -3.43 -23.21
C MET A 1 17.28 -2.49 -22.15
N ILE A 2 17.60 -2.69 -20.87
CA ILE A 2 17.09 -1.85 -19.78
C ILE A 2 17.91 -0.57 -19.76
N LYS A 3 17.26 0.60 -19.88
CA LYS A 3 17.96 1.89 -19.78
C LYS A 3 18.59 1.99 -18.38
N PRO A 4 19.89 2.35 -18.27
CA PRO A 4 20.53 2.50 -16.97
C PRO A 4 19.81 3.55 -16.13
N LYS A 5 19.72 3.33 -14.81
CA LYS A 5 19.11 4.30 -13.90
C LYS A 5 19.94 5.57 -13.90
N THR A 6 19.29 6.73 -14.04
CA THR A 6 19.94 8.03 -13.96
C THR A 6 20.54 8.23 -12.57
N THR A 7 21.80 8.69 -12.51
CA THR A 7 22.47 8.97 -11.24
C THR A 7 22.32 10.45 -10.86
N LYS A 8 22.57 10.79 -9.59
CA LYS A 8 22.59 12.19 -9.13
C LYS A 8 23.60 13.07 -9.86
N LYS A 9 24.68 12.46 -10.38
CA LYS A 9 25.70 13.16 -11.16
C LYS A 9 25.15 13.54 -12.54
N ASP A 10 24.41 12.62 -13.17
CA ASP A 10 23.80 12.84 -14.47
C ASP A 10 22.74 13.94 -14.40
N THR A 11 21.89 13.92 -13.36
CA THR A 11 20.87 14.96 -13.15
C THR A 11 21.48 16.33 -12.90
N ARG A 12 22.62 16.41 -12.18
CA ARG A 12 23.31 17.69 -11.96
C ARG A 12 23.85 18.25 -13.27
N LYS A 13 24.47 17.40 -14.09
CA LYS A 13 25.00 17.80 -15.41
C LYS A 13 23.88 18.25 -16.36
N GLU A 14 22.73 17.58 -16.31
CA GLU A 14 21.54 17.95 -17.08
C GLU A 14 21.03 19.35 -16.67
N LEU A 15 20.89 19.60 -15.37
CA LEU A 15 20.47 20.91 -14.87
C LEU A 15 21.44 22.03 -15.26
N GLU A 16 22.75 21.81 -15.12
CA GLU A 16 23.77 22.78 -15.56
C GLU A 16 23.63 23.11 -17.06
N SER A 17 23.44 22.09 -17.91
CA SER A 17 23.22 22.27 -19.34
C SER A 17 21.95 23.08 -19.64
N LEU A 18 20.85 22.82 -18.93
CA LEU A 18 19.59 23.54 -19.11
C LEU A 18 19.71 25.02 -18.69
N VAL A 19 20.44 25.30 -17.60
CA VAL A 19 20.72 26.67 -17.15
C VAL A 19 21.58 27.41 -18.19
N ASP A 20 22.64 26.78 -18.70
CA ASP A 20 23.49 27.38 -19.73
C ASP A 20 22.72 27.69 -21.01
N GLN A 21 21.83 26.78 -21.44
CA GLN A 21 20.95 27.00 -22.60
C GLN A 21 20.02 28.19 -22.38
N PHE A 22 19.43 28.31 -21.20
CA PHE A 22 18.57 29.44 -20.84
C PHE A 22 19.33 30.78 -20.88
N ILE A 23 20.54 30.82 -20.32
CA ILE A 23 21.39 32.02 -20.35
C ILE A 23 21.77 32.38 -21.80
N LYS A 24 22.13 31.39 -22.62
CA LYS A 24 22.45 31.60 -24.05
C LYS A 24 21.27 32.12 -24.85
N ALA A 25 20.05 31.67 -24.53
CA ALA A 25 18.81 32.17 -25.10
C ALA A 25 18.38 33.54 -24.54
N LYS A 26 19.29 34.26 -23.84
CA LYS A 26 19.03 35.58 -23.22
C LYS A 26 17.86 35.57 -22.22
N GLY A 27 17.58 34.40 -21.62
CA GLY A 27 16.50 34.25 -20.66
C GLY A 27 15.09 34.20 -21.27
N GLU A 28 14.96 33.94 -22.57
CA GLU A 28 13.66 33.78 -23.21
C GLU A 28 13.01 32.44 -22.79
N ILE A 29 11.76 32.51 -22.32
CA ILE A 29 10.96 31.34 -21.94
C ILE A 29 10.03 30.99 -23.10
N GLN A 30 10.16 29.77 -23.61
CA GLN A 30 9.25 29.26 -24.63
C GLN A 30 7.90 28.91 -23.98
N GLN A 31 6.84 29.59 -24.43
CA GLN A 31 5.48 29.30 -23.99
C GLN A 31 4.86 28.28 -24.96
N VAL A 32 4.64 27.06 -24.47
CA VAL A 32 3.96 25.99 -25.21
C VAL A 32 2.53 25.82 -24.73
N ASN A 33 1.66 25.31 -25.59
CA ASN A 33 0.28 25.04 -25.21
C ASN A 33 0.20 23.87 -24.23
N MET A 34 -0.82 23.89 -23.37
CA MET A 34 -1.03 22.82 -22.40
C MET A 34 -1.24 21.48 -23.13
N GLY A 35 -0.43 20.48 -22.78
CA GLY A 35 -0.48 19.15 -23.38
C GLY A 35 0.44 18.94 -24.59
N GLU A 36 1.00 20.01 -25.17
CA GLU A 36 1.88 19.94 -26.34
C GLU A 36 3.16 19.15 -26.08
N SER A 37 3.73 19.25 -24.87
CA SER A 37 4.92 18.51 -24.45
C SER A 37 4.74 16.99 -24.36
N GLY A 38 3.49 16.50 -24.37
CA GLY A 38 3.16 15.08 -24.37
C GLY A 38 3.00 14.47 -25.76
N LEU A 39 3.05 15.28 -26.82
CA LEU A 39 2.95 14.80 -28.20
C LEU A 39 4.33 14.34 -28.70
N VAL A 40 4.37 13.24 -29.43
CA VAL A 40 5.54 12.78 -30.18
C VAL A 40 5.32 13.18 -31.64
N ASP A 41 6.14 14.08 -32.16
CA ASP A 41 6.04 14.60 -33.54
C ASP A 41 4.65 15.20 -33.88
N GLY A 42 4.04 15.92 -32.93
CA GLY A 42 2.74 16.57 -33.12
C GLY A 42 1.55 15.61 -33.09
N LYS A 43 1.73 14.36 -32.66
CA LYS A 43 0.65 13.38 -32.47
C LYS A 43 0.74 12.75 -31.08
N TYR A 44 -0.39 12.29 -30.57
CA TYR A 44 -0.38 11.48 -29.35
C TYR A 44 0.42 10.19 -29.58
N ASN A 45 1.21 9.81 -28.59
CA ASN A 45 1.94 8.56 -28.62
C ASN A 45 0.95 7.37 -28.56
N THR A 46 0.66 6.77 -29.71
CA THR A 46 -0.26 5.62 -29.82
C THR A 46 0.40 4.29 -29.46
N SER A 47 1.69 4.25 -29.15
CA SER A 47 2.42 3.02 -28.80
C SER A 47 1.88 2.31 -27.54
N HIS A 48 1.00 2.95 -26.78
CA HIS A 48 0.41 2.40 -25.56
C HIS A 48 -1.06 1.96 -25.73
N ILE A 49 -1.65 2.13 -26.90
CA ILE A 49 -3.06 1.76 -27.13
C ILE A 49 -3.12 0.51 -27.99
N GLY A 50 -3.20 -0.62 -27.30
CA GLY A 50 -3.53 -1.89 -27.89
C GLY A 50 -3.00 -3.02 -27.05
N PHE A 51 -3.89 -3.68 -26.31
CA PHE A 51 -3.76 -5.14 -26.19
C PHE A 51 -3.69 -5.66 -27.63
N ASN A 52 -2.48 -5.78 -28.19
CA ASN A 52 -2.24 -6.27 -29.55
C ASN A 52 -2.58 -7.76 -29.66
N GLU A 53 -2.80 -8.40 -28.51
CA GLU A 53 -3.20 -9.79 -28.43
C GLU A 53 -4.71 -9.92 -28.56
N PRO A 54 -5.21 -10.83 -29.42
CA PRO A 54 -6.62 -11.15 -29.46
C PRO A 54 -7.10 -11.64 -28.08
N LYS A 55 -8.39 -11.43 -27.80
CA LYS A 55 -9.01 -11.88 -26.54
C LYS A 55 -8.72 -13.37 -26.33
N GLN A 56 -7.90 -13.69 -25.33
CA GLN A 56 -7.60 -15.07 -24.96
C GLN A 56 -8.78 -15.70 -24.24
N ASP A 57 -9.13 -16.93 -24.62
CA ASP A 57 -10.09 -17.75 -23.89
C ASP A 57 -9.46 -18.20 -22.56
N ARG A 58 -10.04 -17.73 -21.45
CA ARG A 58 -9.59 -18.06 -20.10
C ARG A 58 -10.58 -19.03 -19.46
N THR A 59 -10.06 -20.09 -18.86
CA THR A 59 -10.87 -21.01 -18.05
C THR A 59 -11.29 -20.31 -16.75
N PRO A 60 -12.60 -20.13 -16.50
CA PRO A 60 -13.04 -19.48 -15.27
C PRO A 60 -12.80 -20.39 -14.05
N LEU A 61 -11.93 -19.96 -13.14
CA LEU A 61 -11.58 -20.67 -11.90
C LEU A 61 -12.42 -20.17 -10.69
N ASN A 62 -13.64 -19.68 -10.95
CA ASN A 62 -14.53 -19.10 -9.92
C ASN A 62 -14.78 -20.07 -8.76
N HIS A 63 -14.87 -21.38 -9.06
CA HIS A 63 -15.06 -22.42 -8.05
C HIS A 63 -13.85 -22.55 -7.09
N VAL A 64 -12.62 -22.39 -7.59
CA VAL A 64 -11.40 -22.41 -6.76
C VAL A 64 -11.37 -21.20 -5.85
N VAL A 65 -11.72 -20.01 -6.37
CA VAL A 65 -11.82 -18.78 -5.58
C VAL A 65 -12.87 -18.94 -4.47
N ALA A 66 -14.04 -19.50 -4.80
CA ALA A 66 -15.09 -19.78 -3.82
C ALA A 66 -14.61 -20.74 -2.72
N ALA A 67 -13.92 -21.83 -3.09
CA ALA A 67 -13.37 -22.78 -2.13
C ALA A 67 -12.31 -22.16 -1.20
N LEU A 68 -11.42 -21.31 -1.74
CA LEU A 68 -10.43 -20.58 -0.94
C LEU A 68 -11.09 -19.61 0.04
N GLN A 69 -12.16 -18.94 -0.39
CA GLN A 69 -12.90 -17.99 0.44
C GLN A 69 -13.66 -18.71 1.55
N GLN A 70 -14.28 -19.86 1.26
CA GLN A 70 -14.89 -20.72 2.29
C GLN A 70 -13.86 -21.17 3.32
N ARG A 71 -12.69 -21.64 2.88
CA ARG A 71 -11.59 -22.05 3.77
C ARG A 71 -11.11 -20.90 4.65
N LYS A 72 -10.99 -19.69 4.10
CA LYS A 72 -10.57 -18.49 4.85
C LYS A 72 -11.60 -18.09 5.92
N ASN A 73 -12.89 -18.29 5.63
CA ASN A 73 -13.98 -17.96 6.54
C ASN A 73 -14.21 -19.04 7.61
N GLN A 74 -13.80 -20.28 7.34
CA GLN A 74 -13.69 -21.34 8.33
C GLN A 74 -12.46 -21.07 9.22
N LYS A 75 -12.53 -20.02 10.04
CA LYS A 75 -11.68 -19.95 11.23
C LYS A 75 -11.97 -21.21 12.05
N PRO A 76 -10.96 -21.95 12.54
CA PRO A 76 -11.23 -23.00 13.52
C PRO A 76 -12.00 -22.32 14.64
N ALA A 77 -13.21 -22.82 14.92
CA ALA A 77 -13.90 -22.43 16.14
C ALA A 77 -12.90 -22.69 17.24
N SER A 78 -12.38 -21.62 17.87
CA SER A 78 -11.56 -21.77 19.05
C SER A 78 -12.48 -22.48 20.03
N SER A 79 -12.28 -23.78 20.21
CA SER A 79 -12.96 -24.52 21.27
C SER A 79 -12.80 -23.67 22.51
N PRO A 80 -13.88 -23.28 23.21
CA PRO A 80 -13.73 -22.43 24.38
C PRO A 80 -12.78 -23.15 25.33
N THR A 81 -11.56 -22.63 25.43
CA THR A 81 -10.58 -23.16 26.37
C THR A 81 -11.19 -22.93 27.74
N PRO A 82 -11.36 -23.97 28.58
CA PRO A 82 -11.96 -23.79 29.88
C PRO A 82 -11.12 -22.75 30.64
N THR A 83 -11.72 -21.59 30.88
CA THR A 83 -11.10 -20.54 31.68
C THR A 83 -10.99 -21.08 33.10
N LYS A 84 -9.78 -21.50 33.49
CA LYS A 84 -9.50 -21.91 34.87
C LYS A 84 -9.88 -20.75 35.79
N LYS A 85 -10.81 -20.97 36.71
CA LYS A 85 -11.10 -20.01 37.77
C LYS A 85 -9.81 -19.79 38.55
N ARG A 86 -9.38 -18.53 38.59
CA ARG A 86 -8.19 -18.13 39.35
C ARG A 86 -8.69 -17.51 40.64
N PRO A 87 -8.07 -17.83 41.78
CA PRO A 87 -8.48 -17.28 43.05
C PRO A 87 -8.40 -15.75 42.98
N LYS A 88 -9.45 -15.08 43.46
CA LYS A 88 -9.53 -13.61 43.51
C LYS A 88 -9.29 -13.15 44.93
N LYS A 89 -8.51 -12.09 45.07
CA LYS A 89 -8.25 -11.45 46.36
C LYS A 89 -9.47 -10.61 46.74
N LYS A 90 -10.15 -10.99 47.81
CA LYS A 90 -11.34 -10.31 48.34
C LYS A 90 -11.03 -9.75 49.72
N ILE A 91 -11.44 -8.52 49.98
CA ILE A 91 -11.26 -7.90 51.28
C ILE A 91 -12.49 -8.20 52.14
N ILE A 92 -12.25 -8.57 53.40
CA ILE A 92 -13.30 -8.77 54.41
C ILE A 92 -13.44 -7.46 55.16
N TYR A 93 -14.68 -7.02 55.34
CA TYR A 93 -15.04 -5.83 56.09
C TYR A 93 -15.69 -6.23 57.42
N ASP A 94 -15.45 -5.46 58.48
CA ASP A 94 -16.10 -5.60 59.79
C ASP A 94 -17.56 -5.11 59.73
N ASP A 95 -18.33 -5.31 60.81
CA ASP A 95 -19.73 -4.87 60.95
C ASP A 95 -19.92 -3.35 60.76
N PHE A 96 -18.83 -2.59 60.88
CA PHE A 96 -18.77 -1.14 60.62
C PHE A 96 -18.21 -0.75 59.24
N GLY A 97 -17.86 -1.71 58.39
CA GLY A 97 -17.38 -1.48 57.02
C GLY A 97 -15.88 -1.22 56.88
N ASP A 98 -15.11 -1.32 57.96
CA ASP A 98 -13.66 -1.17 57.92
C ASP A 98 -12.97 -2.44 57.39
N PRO A 99 -11.95 -2.32 56.51
CA PRO A 99 -11.30 -3.48 55.91
C PRO A 99 -10.38 -4.19 56.92
N LEU A 100 -10.74 -5.41 57.29
CA LEU A 100 -9.99 -6.23 58.25
C LEU A 100 -8.81 -6.94 57.58
N ARG A 101 -9.08 -7.75 56.55
CA ARG A 101 -8.04 -8.57 55.90
C ARG A 101 -8.42 -9.02 54.50
N TRP A 102 -7.41 -9.44 53.74
CA TRP A 102 -7.58 -10.04 52.43
C TRP A 102 -7.61 -11.57 52.51
N VAL A 103 -8.57 -12.18 51.81
CA VAL A 103 -8.68 -13.63 51.66
C VAL A 103 -8.77 -13.96 50.17
N TRP A 104 -8.16 -15.07 49.77
CA TRP A 104 -8.27 -15.60 48.41
C TRP A 104 -9.50 -16.51 48.34
N GLU A 105 -10.46 -16.16 47.48
CA GLU A 105 -11.66 -16.96 47.16
C GLU A 105 -11.46 -17.60 45.78
N GLU A 106 -11.73 -18.90 45.62
CA GLU A 106 -11.47 -19.66 44.37
C GLU A 106 -12.27 -19.18 43.14
#